data_AF-A0A518H688-F1
#
_entry.id   AF-A0A518H688-F1
#
_cell.length_a   1.000
_cell.length_b   1.000
_cell.length_c   1.000
_cell.angle_alpha   90.00
_cell.angle_beta   90.00
_cell.angle_gamma   90.00
#
_symmetry.space_group_name_H-M   'P 1'
#
loop_
_entity.id
_entity.type
_entity.pdbx_description
1 polymer ?
#
loop_
_entity_poly.entity_id
_entity_poly.type
_entity_poly.pdbx_seq_one_letter_code
_entity_poly.pdbx_strand_id
1 'polypeptide(L)'
;MARKSAKPLPIEDEEISQEIPEEQEEPEATEPVDDEDDELGTGGDAPNKSQAARAALDAGYEKPGEAVDYIKRSFGIDMNPQHFSAVKSQMKKKEGEGRAAKQAAPARRGRKPKIEPENGDPAPPPRNEATGEGDLLDTLEALKPLIAQYGADKLKRMVDLLG
;
A
#
# COMPACT_ATOMS: atom_id res chain seq x y z
N MET A 1 87.71 -29.72 1.91
CA MET A 1 88.05 -28.41 2.49
C MET A 1 86.88 -27.45 2.31
N ALA A 2 86.56 -26.69 3.37
CA ALA A 2 86.08 -25.30 3.37
C ALA A 2 84.69 -24.89 2.79
N ARG A 3 83.80 -24.55 3.75
CA ARG A 3 83.20 -23.22 4.05
C ARG A 3 81.69 -23.00 3.84
N LYS A 4 81.16 -22.31 4.86
CA LYS A 4 79.79 -21.93 5.25
C LYS A 4 79.18 -20.81 4.38
N SER A 5 77.89 -20.55 4.70
CA SER A 5 77.04 -19.33 4.48
C SER A 5 76.47 -19.14 3.06
N ALA A 6 75.22 -18.73 2.84
CA ALA A 6 74.35 -17.82 3.61
C ALA A 6 72.85 -18.09 3.40
N LYS A 7 72.00 -17.60 4.32
CA LYS A 7 70.54 -17.46 4.14
C LYS A 7 70.22 -16.28 3.22
N PRO A 8 69.14 -16.37 2.45
CA PRO A 8 68.17 -15.26 2.34
C PRO A 8 66.74 -15.74 2.63
N LEU A 9 65.98 -14.93 3.38
CA LEU A 9 64.51 -15.03 3.49
C LEU A 9 63.89 -14.17 2.38
N PRO A 10 62.87 -14.68 1.69
CA PRO A 10 61.61 -13.95 1.42
C PRO A 10 60.39 -14.89 1.65
N ILE A 11 59.32 -14.62 2.42
CA ILE A 11 58.32 -13.53 2.32
C ILE A 11 57.90 -13.39 0.85
N GLU A 12 56.77 -13.87 0.36
CA GLU A 12 55.39 -13.61 0.81
C GLU A 12 54.45 -14.59 0.05
N ASP A 13 53.47 -15.11 0.79
CA ASP A 13 52.03 -15.19 0.52
C ASP A 13 51.42 -15.86 -0.74
N GLU A 14 50.31 -16.55 -0.43
CA GLU A 14 49.19 -16.98 -1.27
C GLU A 14 49.29 -18.34 -1.98
N GLU A 15 49.37 -19.42 -1.18
CA GLU A 15 48.61 -20.63 -1.52
C GLU A 15 47.12 -20.38 -1.28
N ILE A 16 46.42 -19.87 -2.29
CA ILE A 16 44.98 -20.09 -2.44
C ILE A 16 44.81 -20.91 -3.71
N SER A 17 45.07 -22.21 -3.57
CA SER A 17 44.40 -23.22 -4.37
C SER A 17 42.90 -22.98 -4.24
N GLN A 18 42.29 -22.41 -5.30
CA GLN A 18 40.85 -22.48 -5.50
C GLN A 18 40.51 -23.92 -5.87
N GLU A 19 40.49 -24.76 -4.84
CA GLU A 19 39.92 -26.08 -4.84
C GLU A 19 38.41 -25.90 -4.65
N ILE A 20 37.65 -26.27 -5.67
CA ILE A 20 36.20 -26.39 -5.62
C ILE A 20 35.90 -27.78 -5.06
N PRO A 21 35.27 -27.86 -3.89
CA PRO A 21 34.23 -28.87 -3.71
C PRO A 21 32.85 -28.23 -3.71
N GLU A 22 31.97 -28.77 -4.56
CA GLU A 22 30.52 -28.70 -4.39
C GLU A 22 30.16 -29.32 -3.03
N GLU A 23 30.23 -28.53 -1.95
CA GLU A 23 29.51 -28.83 -0.73
C GLU A 23 28.12 -28.21 -0.86
N GLN A 24 27.18 -29.12 -1.09
CA GLN A 24 25.78 -28.98 -0.77
C GLN A 24 25.66 -28.58 0.71
N GLU A 25 25.69 -27.28 0.99
CA GLU A 25 25.05 -26.76 2.19
C GLU A 25 23.55 -26.99 2.00
N GLU A 26 23.09 -28.12 2.52
CA GLU A 26 21.73 -28.26 2.99
C GLU A 26 21.38 -26.98 3.77
N PRO A 27 20.41 -26.16 3.35
CA PRO A 27 19.82 -25.26 4.30
C PRO A 27 19.21 -26.18 5.35
N GLU A 28 19.79 -26.16 6.56
CA GLU A 28 19.13 -26.65 7.75
C GLU A 28 17.68 -26.21 7.64
N ALA A 29 16.81 -27.20 7.49
CA ALA A 29 15.41 -27.07 7.78
C ALA A 29 15.33 -26.70 9.26
N THR A 30 15.51 -25.41 9.57
CA THR A 30 14.72 -24.80 10.62
C THR A 30 13.31 -25.10 10.19
N GLU A 31 12.71 -26.10 10.84
CA GLU A 31 11.29 -26.36 10.72
C GLU A 31 10.61 -24.99 10.73
N PRO A 32 9.81 -24.65 9.69
CA PRO A 32 8.86 -23.58 9.90
C PRO A 32 8.05 -24.09 11.09
N VAL A 33 8.30 -23.51 12.25
CA VAL A 33 7.30 -23.49 13.30
C VAL A 33 6.14 -22.85 12.57
N ASP A 34 5.18 -23.69 12.22
CA ASP A 34 3.85 -23.28 11.84
C ASP A 34 3.37 -22.46 13.04
N ASP A 35 3.73 -21.17 13.07
CA ASP A 35 2.97 -20.14 13.74
C ASP A 35 1.64 -20.11 12.99
N GLU A 36 0.82 -21.09 13.33
CA GLU A 36 -0.62 -21.08 13.24
C GLU A 36 -1.11 -19.85 14.01
N ASP A 37 -1.07 -18.68 13.38
CA ASP A 37 -1.89 -17.52 13.72
C ASP A 37 -1.72 -16.46 12.63
N ASP A 38 -2.63 -16.45 11.65
CA ASP A 38 -3.54 -15.31 11.44
C ASP A 38 -4.35 -15.57 10.15
N GLU A 39 -5.14 -16.64 10.19
CA GLU A 39 -6.24 -16.84 9.25
C GLU A 39 -7.34 -15.80 9.56
N LEU A 40 -7.21 -14.56 9.09
CA LEU A 40 -8.31 -13.58 9.16
C LEU A 40 -8.46 -12.81 7.85
N GLY A 41 -9.05 -13.52 6.88
CA GLY A 41 -10.00 -12.84 6.01
C GLY A 41 -11.26 -12.52 6.82
N THR A 42 -11.56 -11.25 7.07
CA THR A 42 -12.91 -10.65 7.08
C THR A 42 -12.84 -9.20 7.56
N GLY A 43 -13.64 -8.34 6.94
CA GLY A 43 -13.60 -6.89 7.14
C GLY A 43 -14.05 -6.42 8.52
N GLY A 44 -13.59 -5.22 8.88
CA GLY A 44 -14.01 -4.48 10.06
C GLY A 44 -12.82 -4.00 10.90
N ASP A 45 -12.55 -2.70 10.84
CA ASP A 45 -11.94 -1.85 11.89
C ASP A 45 -10.62 -2.22 12.61
N ALA A 46 -9.85 -3.22 12.16
CA ALA A 46 -8.42 -3.29 12.50
C ALA A 46 -7.61 -2.37 11.55
N PRO A 47 -6.55 -1.67 12.01
CA PRO A 47 -5.73 -0.83 11.14
C PRO A 47 -5.26 -1.68 9.95
N ASN A 48 -5.82 -1.37 8.77
CA ASN A 48 -5.77 -2.29 7.65
C ASN A 48 -4.31 -2.42 7.18
N LYS A 49 -3.79 -3.65 7.07
CA LYS A 49 -2.45 -3.95 6.53
C LYS A 49 -2.19 -3.19 5.22
N SER A 50 -3.25 -3.00 4.41
CA SER A 50 -3.22 -2.19 3.18
C SER A 50 -3.03 -0.68 3.43
N GLN A 51 -3.65 -0.12 4.46
CA GLN A 51 -3.49 1.30 4.80
C GLN A 51 -2.10 1.60 5.34
N ALA A 52 -1.55 0.70 6.16
CA ALA A 52 -0.18 0.81 6.65
C ALA A 52 0.85 0.74 5.51
N ALA A 53 0.66 -0.17 4.54
CA ALA A 53 1.47 -0.23 3.33
C ALA A 53 1.40 1.08 2.51
N ARG A 54 0.22 1.70 2.43
CA ARG A 54 0.05 2.99 1.76
C ARG A 54 0.82 4.11 2.47
N ALA A 55 0.69 4.19 3.79
CA ALA A 55 1.39 5.17 4.60
C ALA A 55 2.91 5.04 4.50
N ALA A 56 3.43 3.81 4.41
CA ALA A 56 4.86 3.56 4.19
C ALA A 56 5.33 4.08 2.82
N LEU A 57 4.54 3.88 1.76
CA LEU A 57 4.83 4.42 0.44
C LEU A 57 4.76 5.95 0.41
N ASP A 58 3.76 6.55 1.07
CA ASP A 58 3.61 8.00 1.19
C ASP A 58 4.77 8.63 1.99
N ALA A 59 5.34 7.88 2.94
CA ALA A 59 6.55 8.26 3.68
C ALA A 59 7.85 8.03 2.90
N GLY A 60 7.79 7.47 1.68
CA GLY A 60 8.94 7.26 0.79
C GLY A 60 9.67 5.92 0.98
N TYR A 61 9.14 5.00 1.80
CA TYR A 61 9.73 3.68 1.98
C TYR A 61 9.29 2.74 0.86
N GLU A 62 10.11 2.64 -0.17
CA GLU A 62 9.82 1.84 -1.35
C GLU A 62 10.30 0.39 -1.28
N LYS A 63 11.32 0.13 -0.46
CA LYS A 63 11.92 -1.19 -0.31
C LYS A 63 11.13 -2.01 0.71
N PRO A 64 10.87 -3.31 0.44
CA PRO A 64 10.08 -4.15 1.35
C PRO A 64 10.61 -4.21 2.78
N GLY A 65 11.93 -4.36 2.98
CA GLY A 65 12.51 -4.42 4.33
C GLY A 65 12.29 -3.14 5.14
N GLU A 66 12.64 -1.98 4.56
CA GLU A 66 12.50 -0.67 5.22
C GLU A 66 11.02 -0.34 5.49
N ALA A 67 10.11 -0.70 4.57
CA ALA A 67 8.69 -0.47 4.71
C ALA A 67 8.06 -1.33 5.83
N VAL A 68 8.46 -2.60 5.95
CA VAL A 68 7.98 -3.49 7.00
C VAL A 68 8.43 -3.01 8.37
N ASP A 69 9.70 -2.61 8.52
CA ASP A 69 10.22 -2.03 9.75
C ASP A 69 9.46 -0.76 10.15
N TYR A 70 9.19 0.11 9.18
CA TYR A 70 8.40 1.32 9.40
C TYR A 70 6.97 0.99 9.86
N ILE A 71 6.33 -0.01 9.24
CA ILE A 71 4.95 -0.39 9.55
C ILE A 71 4.84 -1.02 10.94
N LYS A 72 5.80 -1.87 11.31
CA LYS A 72 5.88 -2.43 12.65
C LYS A 72 6.08 -1.36 13.72
N ARG A 73 6.95 -0.37 13.46
CA ARG A 73 7.20 0.74 14.40
C ARG A 73 6.03 1.73 14.50
N SER A 74 5.36 2.01 13.39
CA SER A 74 4.36 3.08 13.32
C SER A 74 2.94 2.59 13.62
N PHE A 75 2.60 1.40 13.15
CA PHE A 75 1.26 0.83 13.23
C PHE A 75 1.18 -0.40 14.15
N GLY A 76 2.31 -0.94 14.61
CA GLY A 76 2.35 -2.14 15.44
C GLY A 76 1.95 -3.42 14.67
N ILE A 77 1.95 -3.36 13.34
CA ILE A 77 1.52 -4.46 12.47
C ILE A 77 2.76 -5.18 11.96
N ASP A 78 2.83 -6.49 12.17
CA ASP A 78 3.80 -7.32 11.47
C ASP A 78 3.29 -7.65 10.07
N MET A 79 4.14 -7.44 9.06
CA MET A 79 3.78 -7.64 7.67
C MET A 79 4.96 -8.27 6.92
N ASN A 80 4.70 -9.35 6.21
CA ASN A 80 5.73 -9.98 5.38
C ASN A 80 6.12 -9.07 4.20
N PRO A 81 7.43 -8.92 3.86
CA PRO A 81 7.91 -8.24 2.66
C PRO A 81 7.20 -8.64 1.34
N GLN A 82 6.83 -9.91 1.21
CA GLN A 82 6.10 -10.42 0.04
C GLN A 82 4.67 -9.86 -0.02
N HIS A 83 4.03 -9.68 1.13
CA HIS A 83 2.71 -9.05 1.23
C HIS A 83 2.77 -7.56 0.87
N PHE A 84 3.78 -6.83 1.33
CA PHE A 84 4.00 -5.43 0.94
C PHE A 84 4.14 -5.27 -0.57
N SER A 85 4.91 -6.16 -1.21
CA SER A 85 5.11 -6.15 -2.67
C SER A 85 3.81 -6.38 -3.44
N ALA A 86 2.97 -7.30 -2.97
CA ALA A 86 1.65 -7.54 -3.54
C ALA A 86 0.73 -6.31 -3.39
N VAL A 87 0.70 -5.69 -2.21
CA VAL A 87 -0.10 -4.49 -1.94
C VAL A 87 0.37 -3.30 -2.78
N LYS A 88 1.69 -3.06 -2.88
CA LYS A 88 2.28 -2.01 -3.74
C LYS A 88 1.87 -2.20 -5.20
N SER A 89 1.94 -3.44 -5.70
CA SER A 89 1.51 -3.77 -7.07
C SER A 89 0.02 -3.51 -7.30
N GLN A 90 -0.84 -3.92 -6.35
CA GLN A 90 -2.28 -3.66 -6.42
C GLN A 90 -2.62 -2.17 -6.36
N MET A 91 -1.90 -1.39 -5.55
CA MET A 91 -2.07 0.06 -5.48
C MET A 91 -1.68 0.75 -6.79
N LYS A 92 -0.53 0.37 -7.36
CA LYS A 92 -0.09 0.89 -8.66
C LYS A 92 -1.10 0.58 -9.77
N LYS A 93 -1.69 -0.63 -9.75
CA LYS A 93 -2.76 -1.00 -10.68
C LYS A 93 -4.02 -0.15 -10.48
N LYS A 94 -4.47 0.02 -9.24
CA LYS A 94 -5.64 0.86 -8.92
C LYS A 94 -5.43 2.34 -9.26
N GLU A 95 -4.22 2.86 -9.10
CA GLU A 95 -3.89 4.23 -9.49
C GLU A 95 -3.88 4.41 -11.01
N GLY A 96 -3.41 3.40 -11.75
CA GLY A 96 -3.49 3.36 -13.21
C GLY A 96 -4.92 3.17 -13.75
N GLU A 97 -5.68 2.24 -13.16
CA GLU A 97 -7.08 1.97 -13.54
C GLU A 97 -8.03 3.07 -13.08
N GLY A 98 -7.77 3.79 -11.99
CA GLY A 98 -8.62 4.92 -11.55
C GLY A 98 -8.66 6.09 -12.55
N ARG A 99 -7.63 6.23 -13.39
CA ARG A 99 -7.60 7.18 -14.51
C ARG A 99 -8.26 6.61 -15.78
N ALA A 100 -8.23 5.29 -15.98
CA ALA A 100 -8.82 4.63 -17.16
C ALA A 100 -10.30 4.20 -16.98
N ALA A 101 -10.73 3.90 -15.75
CA ALA A 101 -12.07 3.45 -15.40
C ALA A 101 -13.12 4.57 -15.39
N LYS A 102 -12.69 5.85 -15.42
CA LYS A 102 -13.60 6.97 -15.74
C LYS A 102 -14.04 6.98 -17.21
N GLN A 103 -13.50 6.11 -18.08
CA GLN A 103 -13.90 6.03 -19.49
C GLN A 103 -14.42 4.66 -19.94
N ALA A 104 -14.48 3.65 -19.07
CA ALA A 104 -14.98 2.33 -19.46
C ALA A 104 -15.68 1.61 -18.31
N ALA A 105 -16.83 2.12 -17.90
CA ALA A 105 -17.83 1.26 -17.27
C ALA A 105 -18.43 0.36 -18.37
N PRO A 106 -18.30 -0.99 -18.30
CA PRO A 106 -19.04 -1.85 -19.21
C PRO A 106 -20.54 -1.69 -18.90
N ALA A 107 -21.26 -1.12 -19.85
CA ALA A 107 -22.71 -1.00 -19.84
C ALA A 107 -23.34 -2.35 -19.48
N ARG A 108 -23.92 -2.44 -18.28
CA ARG A 108 -24.75 -3.57 -17.88
C ARG A 108 -26.01 -3.57 -18.74
N ARG A 109 -25.91 -4.36 -19.80
CA ARG A 109 -26.95 -4.79 -20.72
C ARG A 109 -28.11 -5.38 -19.91
N GLY A 110 -29.31 -4.84 -20.09
CA GLY A 110 -30.56 -5.57 -19.86
C GLY A 110 -31.37 -5.19 -18.62
N ARG A 111 -32.12 -4.08 -18.70
CA ARG A 111 -33.55 -4.07 -18.36
C ARG A 111 -34.19 -2.78 -18.88
N LYS A 112 -35.11 -2.88 -19.84
CA LYS A 112 -36.09 -1.81 -20.08
C LYS A 112 -37.33 -2.16 -19.26
N PRO A 113 -37.74 -1.35 -18.27
CA PRO A 113 -39.14 -1.25 -17.91
C PRO A 113 -39.75 -0.07 -18.67
N LYS A 114 -40.69 -0.40 -19.56
CA LYS A 114 -41.68 0.51 -20.13
C LYS A 114 -42.50 1.08 -18.97
N ILE A 115 -42.41 2.38 -18.70
CA ILE A 115 -43.41 3.09 -17.91
C ILE A 115 -43.68 4.41 -18.64
N GLU A 116 -44.90 4.49 -19.16
CA GLU A 116 -45.51 5.65 -19.77
C GLU A 116 -46.66 6.01 -18.83
N PRO A 117 -46.57 7.11 -18.07
CA PRO A 117 -47.73 7.77 -17.52
C PRO A 117 -47.94 9.08 -18.30
N GLU A 118 -48.95 9.01 -19.17
CA GLU A 118 -49.80 10.14 -19.52
C GLU A 118 -50.26 10.85 -18.23
N ASN A 119 -50.36 12.18 -18.31
CA ASN A 119 -50.84 13.16 -17.31
C ASN A 119 -49.74 13.98 -16.62
N GLY A 120 -49.71 15.26 -17.00
CA GLY A 120 -48.84 16.30 -16.46
C GLY A 120 -49.34 16.85 -15.14
N ASP A 121 -48.69 16.43 -14.06
CA ASP A 121 -48.67 17.16 -12.81
C ASP A 121 -47.33 17.92 -12.70
N PRO A 122 -47.34 19.19 -12.21
CA PRO A 122 -46.11 19.94 -12.01
C PRO A 122 -45.22 19.27 -10.95
N ALA A 123 -43.94 19.12 -11.29
CA ALA A 123 -42.94 18.42 -10.52
C ALA A 123 -42.91 18.85 -9.03
N PRO A 124 -42.86 17.92 -8.06
CA PRO A 124 -42.53 18.27 -6.69
C PRO A 124 -41.10 18.87 -6.64
N PRO A 125 -40.84 19.88 -5.77
CA PRO A 125 -39.50 20.42 -5.61
C PRO A 125 -38.53 19.29 -5.23
N PRO A 126 -37.27 19.33 -5.72
CA PRO A 126 -36.30 18.30 -5.38
C PRO A 126 -36.14 18.28 -3.86
N ARG A 127 -36.66 17.22 -3.23
CA ARG A 127 -36.26 16.89 -1.87
C ARG A 127 -34.80 16.51 -1.99
N ASN A 128 -33.93 17.29 -1.37
CA ASN A 128 -32.58 16.85 -1.05
C ASN A 128 -32.75 15.73 -0.02
N GLU A 129 -33.05 14.54 -0.52
CA GLU A 129 -32.90 13.32 0.25
C GLU A 129 -31.40 13.22 0.54
N ALA A 130 -31.04 13.44 1.80
CA ALA A 130 -29.72 13.12 2.32
C ALA A 130 -29.56 11.59 2.23
N THR A 131 -29.26 11.12 1.03
CA THR A 131 -29.26 9.72 0.67
C THR A 131 -27.83 9.22 0.67
N GLY A 132 -27.40 8.74 1.84
CA GLY A 132 -26.27 7.84 1.97
C GLY A 132 -24.90 8.43 1.63
N GLU A 133 -23.85 7.66 1.91
CA GLU A 133 -22.42 8.02 1.80
C GLU A 133 -21.99 8.75 0.51
N GLY A 134 -22.77 8.68 -0.57
CA GLY A 134 -22.53 9.43 -1.81
C GLY A 134 -22.60 10.94 -1.60
N ASP A 135 -23.58 11.43 -0.83
CA ASP A 135 -23.76 12.86 -0.57
C ASP A 135 -22.64 13.42 0.32
N LEU A 136 -22.10 12.60 1.24
CA LEU A 136 -20.96 12.95 2.08
C LEU A 136 -19.66 13.10 1.26
N LEU A 137 -19.42 12.19 0.32
CA LEU A 137 -18.26 12.32 -0.57
C LEU A 137 -18.40 13.53 -1.49
N ASP A 138 -19.58 13.76 -2.05
CA ASP A 138 -19.85 14.92 -2.91
C ASP A 138 -19.72 16.24 -2.13
N THR A 139 -20.17 16.30 -0.87
CA THR A 139 -19.94 17.45 0.01
C THR A 139 -18.46 17.65 0.36
N LEU A 140 -17.70 16.57 0.60
CA LEU A 140 -16.25 16.65 0.79
C LEU A 140 -15.53 17.11 -0.47
N GLU A 141 -16.02 16.77 -1.66
CA GLU A 141 -15.51 17.30 -2.93
C GLU A 141 -15.80 18.80 -3.06
N ALA A 142 -17.00 19.23 -2.68
CA ALA A 142 -17.40 20.63 -2.71
C ALA A 142 -16.62 21.51 -1.72
N LEU A 143 -16.03 20.93 -0.67
CA LEU A 143 -15.17 21.64 0.29
C LEU A 143 -13.76 21.94 -0.27
N LYS A 144 -13.28 21.18 -1.26
CA LYS A 144 -11.94 21.36 -1.86
C LYS A 144 -11.67 22.79 -2.37
N PRO A 145 -12.55 23.43 -3.17
CA PRO A 145 -12.31 24.80 -3.65
C PRO A 145 -12.28 25.83 -2.50
N LEU A 146 -13.09 25.65 -1.45
CA LEU A 146 -13.06 26.54 -0.29
C LEU A 146 -11.74 26.42 0.48
N ILE A 147 -11.23 25.20 0.66
CA ILE A 147 -9.92 24.96 1.29
C ILE A 147 -8.80 25.56 0.43
N ALA A 148 -8.87 25.44 -0.89
CA ALA A 148 -7.89 26.03 -1.79
C ALA A 148 -7.88 27.57 -1.73
N GLN A 149 -9.05 28.20 -1.55
CA GLN A 149 -9.20 29.65 -1.54
C GLN A 149 -8.84 30.29 -0.19
N TYR A 150 -9.21 29.65 0.92
CA TYR A 150 -9.10 30.25 2.26
C TYR A 150 -8.06 29.55 3.15
N GLY A 151 -7.63 28.34 2.79
CA GLY A 151 -6.81 27.48 3.63
C GLY A 151 -7.65 26.72 4.67
N ALA A 152 -7.17 25.54 5.06
CA ALA A 152 -7.83 24.68 6.05
C ALA A 152 -7.99 25.37 7.41
N ASP A 153 -6.98 26.13 7.85
CA ASP A 153 -6.98 26.83 9.14
C ASP A 153 -8.07 27.90 9.23
N LYS A 154 -8.28 28.65 8.14
CA LYS A 154 -9.29 29.72 8.10
C LYS A 154 -10.70 29.13 8.04
N LEU A 155 -10.87 28.04 7.29
CA LEU A 155 -12.14 27.32 7.25
C LEU A 155 -12.51 26.77 8.64
N LYS A 156 -11.52 26.20 9.36
CA LYS A 156 -11.69 25.73 10.73
C LYS A 156 -12.15 26.85 11.67
N ARG A 157 -11.53 28.03 11.59
CA ARG A 157 -11.97 29.21 12.39
C ARG A 157 -13.37 29.69 12.03
N MET A 158 -13.77 29.61 10.75
CA MET A 158 -15.13 29.97 10.34
C MET A 158 -16.16 28.98 10.89
N VAL A 159 -15.85 27.69 10.91
CA VAL A 159 -16.70 26.65 11.51
C VAL A 159 -16.79 26.84 13.02
N ASP A 160 -15.67 27.14 13.69
CA ASP A 160 -15.60 27.36 15.14
C ASP A 160 -16.39 28.61 15.60
N LEU A 161 -16.53 29.62 14.73
CA LEU A 161 -17.36 30.79 14.99
C LEU A 161 -18.86 30.56 14.72
N LEU A 162 -19.20 29.53 13.95
CA LEU A 162 -20.58 29.19 13.58
C LEU A 162 -21.20 28.15 14.53
N GLY A 163 -20.36 27.39 15.24
CA GLY A 163 -20.74 26.33 16.18
C GLY A 163 -21.03 26.82 17.60
#